data_AF-A0A1G6PHM3-F1
#
_entry.id   AF-A0A1G6PHM3-F1
#
_cell.length_a   1.000
_cell.length_b   1.000
_cell.length_c   1.000
_cell.angle_alpha   90.00
_cell.angle_beta   90.00
_cell.angle_gamma   90.00
#
_symmetry.space_group_name_H-M   'P 1'
#
loop_
_entity.id
_entity.type
_entity.pdbx_description
1 polymer ?
#
loop_
_entity_poly.entity_id
_entity_poly.type
_entity_poly.pdbx_seq_one_letter_code
_entity_poly.pdbx_strand_id
1 'polypeptide(L)'
;MSRPLRSPGPAATAARATLSADDAARFDRLVSAVLTSPGAALGPALRAQLPGPAGVRWLRTAGLPPTTRAAALTAEQWLSLYRCWRSVASVPHAGRSGRAPVGRPSAHGHAPGALAAPRWF
;
A
#
# COMPACT_ATOMS: atom_id res chain seq x y z
N MET A 1 -27.68 -0.70 5.66
CA MET A 1 -27.00 0.54 6.08
C MET A 1 -26.25 1.14 4.89
N SER A 2 -26.80 2.21 4.32
CA SER A 2 -26.20 2.93 3.20
C SER A 2 -24.95 3.66 3.70
N ARG A 3 -23.75 3.16 3.36
CA ARG A 3 -22.51 3.92 3.59
C ARG A 3 -22.62 5.16 2.69
N PRO A 4 -22.49 6.39 3.22
CA PRO A 4 -22.38 7.55 2.36
C PRO A 4 -21.16 7.33 1.47
N LEU A 5 -21.40 7.16 0.18
CA LEU A 5 -20.37 7.23 -0.85
C LEU A 5 -19.80 8.64 -0.72
N ARG A 6 -18.65 8.76 -0.03
CA ARG A 6 -17.92 10.01 0.05
C ARG A 6 -17.59 10.38 -1.39
N SER A 7 -18.37 11.30 -1.95
CA SER A 7 -18.12 11.75 -3.31
C SER A 7 -16.70 12.30 -3.38
N PRO A 8 -15.95 11.99 -4.44
CA PRO A 8 -14.69 12.65 -4.69
C PRO A 8 -14.94 14.16 -4.69
N GLY A 9 -14.17 14.90 -3.89
CA GLY A 9 -14.27 16.36 -3.85
C GLY A 9 -13.93 16.98 -5.23
N PRO A 10 -14.28 18.25 -5.46
CA PRO A 10 -14.10 18.90 -6.77
C PRO A 10 -12.65 18.86 -7.28
N ALA A 11 -11.67 18.86 -6.37
CA ALA A 11 -10.25 18.74 -6.70
C ALA A 11 -9.88 17.37 -7.32
N ALA A 12 -10.48 16.28 -6.86
CA ALA A 12 -10.24 14.94 -7.43
C ALA A 12 -10.89 14.81 -8.81
N THR A 13 -12.07 15.39 -9.00
CA THR A 13 -12.74 15.46 -10.31
C THR A 13 -11.92 16.27 -11.32
N ALA A 14 -11.38 17.41 -10.90
CA ALA A 14 -10.49 18.22 -11.75
C ALA A 14 -9.21 17.47 -12.14
N ALA A 15 -8.59 16.74 -11.20
CA ALA A 15 -7.44 15.89 -11.51
C ALA A 15 -7.81 14.79 -12.53
N ARG A 16 -8.94 14.10 -12.35
CA ARG A 16 -9.42 13.07 -13.28
C ARG A 16 -9.59 13.60 -14.71
N ALA A 17 -10.08 14.83 -14.86
CA ALA A 17 -10.30 15.44 -16.18
C ALA A 17 -9.01 15.65 -16.98
N THR A 18 -7.85 15.65 -16.34
CA THR A 18 -6.53 15.78 -17.00
C THR A 18 -5.94 14.44 -17.47
N LEU A 19 -6.54 13.31 -17.06
CA LEU A 19 -6.04 11.97 -17.35
C LEU A 19 -6.72 11.35 -18.57
N SER A 20 -6.00 10.48 -19.28
CA SER A 20 -6.59 9.61 -20.30
C SER A 20 -7.61 8.64 -19.67
N ALA A 21 -8.54 8.10 -20.46
CA ALA A 21 -9.62 7.25 -19.96
C ALA A 21 -9.13 6.02 -19.16
N ASP A 22 -8.06 5.37 -19.61
CA ASP A 22 -7.43 4.22 -18.93
C ASP A 22 -6.84 4.62 -17.56
N ASP A 23 -6.26 5.82 -17.49
CA ASP A 23 -5.66 6.36 -16.28
C ASP A 23 -6.70 6.89 -15.30
N ALA A 24 -7.78 7.48 -15.80
CA ALA A 24 -8.93 7.89 -15.01
C ALA A 24 -9.54 6.70 -14.25
N ALA A 25 -9.67 5.53 -14.88
CA ALA A 25 -10.19 4.34 -14.21
C ALA A 25 -9.27 3.86 -13.06
N ARG A 26 -7.94 3.89 -13.25
CA ARG A 26 -6.98 3.57 -12.18
C ARG A 26 -6.98 4.62 -11.08
N PHE A 27 -7.10 5.89 -11.44
CA PHE A 27 -7.21 7.00 -10.50
C PHE A 27 -8.45 6.88 -9.61
N ASP A 28 -9.61 6.55 -10.17
CA ASP A 28 -10.84 6.35 -9.40
C ASP A 28 -10.73 5.21 -8.39
N ARG A 29 -10.05 4.11 -8.74
CA ARG A 29 -9.77 3.02 -7.80
C ARG A 29 -8.92 3.49 -6.63
N LEU A 30 -7.88 4.29 -6.90
CA LEU A 30 -7.03 4.88 -5.86
C LEU A 30 -7.82 5.81 -4.94
N VAL A 31 -8.61 6.73 -5.52
CA VAL A 31 -9.44 7.68 -4.76
C VAL A 31 -10.44 6.93 -3.89
N SER A 32 -11.12 5.93 -4.46
CA SER A 32 -12.08 5.11 -3.73
C SER A 32 -11.43 4.41 -2.54
N ALA A 33 -10.25 3.81 -2.72
CA ALA A 33 -9.51 3.12 -1.67
C ALA A 33 -9.05 4.06 -0.54
N VAL A 34 -8.59 5.26 -0.88
CA VAL A 34 -8.22 6.28 0.12
C VAL A 34 -9.45 6.76 0.91
N LEU A 35 -10.59 6.93 0.23
CA LEU A 35 -11.83 7.42 0.86
C LEU A 35 -12.57 6.36 1.69
N THR A 36 -12.40 5.07 1.40
CA THR A 36 -13.01 3.98 2.19
C THR A 36 -12.28 3.70 3.51
N SER A 37 -11.06 4.23 3.68
CA SER A 37 -10.26 3.99 4.87
C SER A 37 -10.87 4.67 6.11
N PRO A 38 -11.14 3.92 7.21
CA PRO A 38 -11.70 4.49 8.43
C PRO A 38 -10.70 5.47 9.06
N GLY A 39 -11.14 6.71 9.32
CA GLY A 39 -10.33 7.72 10.02
C GLY A 39 -9.95 8.99 9.23
N ALA A 40 -10.26 9.08 7.93
CA ALA A 40 -10.05 10.27 7.08
C ALA A 40 -8.61 10.83 6.95
N ALA A 41 -7.64 10.32 7.72
CA ALA A 41 -6.23 10.69 7.63
C ALA A 41 -5.54 9.97 6.47
N LEU A 42 -4.72 10.71 5.72
CA LEU A 42 -3.96 10.17 4.58
C LEU A 42 -2.91 9.14 5.01
N GLY A 43 -2.27 9.31 6.16
CA GLY A 43 -1.17 8.45 6.60
C GLY A 43 -1.52 6.94 6.61
N PRO A 44 -2.56 6.51 7.35
CA PRO A 44 -2.99 5.11 7.38
C PRO A 44 -3.45 4.59 6.01
N ALA A 45 -4.19 5.40 5.25
CA ALA A 45 -4.68 5.04 3.92
C ALA A 45 -3.52 4.80 2.93
N LEU A 46 -2.52 5.68 2.96
CA LEU A 46 -1.32 5.55 2.13
C LEU A 46 -0.48 4.33 2.54
N ARG A 47 -0.38 4.00 3.82
CA ARG A 47 0.32 2.76 4.26
C ARG A 47 -0.36 1.48 3.78
N ALA A 48 -1.67 1.48 3.59
CA ALA A 48 -2.40 0.33 3.06
C ALA A 48 -2.23 0.18 1.53
N GLN A 49 -2.06 1.29 0.81
CA GLN A 49 -1.96 1.31 -0.66
C GLN A 49 -0.52 1.29 -1.18
N LEU A 50 0.43 1.84 -0.42
CA LEU A 50 1.84 1.95 -0.78
C LEU A 50 2.68 1.13 0.21
N PRO A 51 3.34 0.06 -0.24
CA PRO A 51 4.22 -0.71 0.63
C PRO A 51 5.45 0.11 1.04
N GLY A 52 5.87 -0.07 2.29
CA GLY A 52 7.09 0.51 2.81
C GLY A 52 7.05 2.05 2.95
N PRO A 53 8.17 2.74 2.72
CA PRO A 53 8.30 4.17 3.02
C PRO A 53 7.72 5.09 1.94
N ALA A 54 7.20 4.57 0.82
CA ALA A 54 6.79 5.38 -0.33
C ALA A 54 5.70 6.41 0.03
N GLY A 55 4.67 6.01 0.80
CA GLY A 55 3.62 6.93 1.25
C GLY A 55 4.13 8.03 2.18
N VAL A 56 5.04 7.70 3.11
CA VAL A 56 5.64 8.66 4.04
C VAL A 56 6.60 9.61 3.30
N ARG A 57 7.38 9.09 2.35
CA ARG A 57 8.28 9.88 1.51
C ARG A 57 7.49 10.88 0.66
N TRP A 58 6.38 10.43 0.06
CA TRP A 58 5.49 11.30 -0.71
C TRP A 58 4.90 12.42 0.16
N LEU A 59 4.38 12.11 1.36
CA LEU A 59 3.87 13.10 2.30
C LEU A 59 4.92 14.15 2.65
N ARG A 60 6.16 13.71 2.91
CA ARG A 60 7.29 14.62 3.19
C ARG A 60 7.59 15.53 1.99
N THR A 61 7.64 14.99 0.78
CA THR A 61 7.88 15.79 -0.43
C THR A 61 6.74 16.75 -0.76
N ALA A 62 5.49 16.38 -0.43
CA ALA A 62 4.32 17.23 -0.60
C ALA A 62 4.18 18.27 0.54
N GLY A 63 5.01 18.21 1.58
CA GLY A 63 4.92 19.10 2.74
C GLY A 63 3.65 18.87 3.58
N LEU A 64 3.04 17.69 3.52
CA LEU A 64 1.76 17.41 4.16
C LEU A 64 1.93 16.58 5.44
N PRO A 65 1.25 16.95 6.53
CA PRO A 65 1.20 16.09 7.70
C PRO A 65 0.42 14.80 7.42
N PRO A 66 0.75 13.68 8.09
CA PRO A 66 0.07 12.39 7.89
C PRO A 66 -1.41 12.42 8.34
N THR A 67 -1.78 13.42 9.12
CA THR A 67 -3.15 13.70 9.58
C THR A 67 -3.97 14.48 8.55
N THR A 68 -3.35 14.98 7.47
CA THR A 68 -4.05 15.66 6.38
C THR A 68 -5.17 14.78 5.86
N ARG A 69 -6.34 15.40 5.69
CA ARG A 69 -7.51 14.71 5.16
C ARG A 69 -7.41 14.62 3.65
N ALA A 70 -7.83 13.50 3.07
CA ALA A 70 -7.88 13.33 1.61
C ALA A 70 -8.73 14.43 0.91
N ALA A 71 -9.76 14.94 1.59
CA ALA A 71 -10.58 16.04 1.09
C ALA A 71 -9.86 17.39 1.01
N ALA A 72 -8.74 17.57 1.71
CA ALA A 72 -7.95 18.81 1.69
C ALA A 72 -6.89 18.83 0.57
N LEU A 73 -6.74 17.72 -0.16
CA LEU A 73 -5.79 17.64 -1.28
C LEU A 73 -6.27 18.47 -2.47
N THR A 74 -5.35 19.24 -3.05
CA THR A 74 -5.57 19.94 -4.32
C THR A 74 -5.50 18.96 -5.51
N ALA A 75 -5.97 19.39 -6.68
CA ALA A 75 -5.92 18.58 -7.90
C ALA A 75 -4.48 18.16 -8.24
N GLU A 76 -3.51 19.06 -8.12
CA GLU A 76 -2.09 18.78 -8.36
C GLU A 76 -1.53 17.73 -7.37
N GLN A 77 -1.94 17.81 -6.10
CA GLN A 77 -1.50 16.84 -5.09
C GLN A 77 -2.09 15.44 -5.38
N TRP A 78 -3.34 15.37 -5.85
CA TRP A 78 -3.95 14.12 -6.31
C TRP A 78 -3.20 13.52 -7.52
N LEU A 79 -2.80 14.34 -8.50
CA LEU A 79 -2.03 13.89 -9.65
C LEU A 79 -0.61 13.44 -9.27
N SER A 80 0.05 14.18 -8.39
CA SER A 80 1.37 13.82 -7.85
C SER A 80 1.31 12.48 -7.10
N LEU A 81 0.28 12.29 -6.26
CA LEU A 81 0.04 11.03 -5.57
C LEU A 81 -0.17 9.88 -6.57
N TYR A 82 -1.00 10.09 -7.58
CA TYR A 82 -1.28 9.08 -8.60
C TYR A 82 -0.03 8.67 -9.37
N ARG A 83 0.82 9.63 -9.75
CA ARG A 83 2.12 9.34 -10.40
C ARG A 83 3.05 8.55 -9.49
N CYS A 84 3.12 8.91 -8.21
CA CYS A 84 3.91 8.17 -7.22
C CYS A 84 3.39 6.73 -7.06
N TRP A 85 2.07 6.58 -6.92
CA TRP A 85 1.43 5.27 -6.80
C TRP A 85 1.65 4.41 -8.04
N ARG A 86 1.49 4.96 -9.24
CA ARG A 86 1.72 4.24 -10.49
C ARG A 86 3.17 3.82 -10.65
N SER A 87 4.13 4.65 -10.25
CA SER A 87 5.55 4.32 -10.26
C SER A 87 5.88 3.15 -9.34
N VAL A 88 5.16 2.99 -8.21
CA VAL A 88 5.36 1.89 -7.26
C VAL A 88 4.56 0.64 -7.66
N ALA A 89 3.34 0.82 -8.19
CA ALA A 89 2.46 -0.25 -8.63
C ALA A 89 2.93 -0.92 -9.94
N SER A 90 3.66 -0.18 -10.79
CA SER A 90 4.24 -0.72 -12.03
C SER A 90 5.48 -1.58 -11.78
N VAL A 91 6.07 -1.52 -10.58
CA VAL A 91 7.11 -2.48 -10.19
C VAL A 91 6.37 -3.77 -9.86
N PRO A 92 6.51 -4.87 -10.64
CA PRO A 92 5.97 -6.16 -10.23
C PRO A 92 6.55 -6.48 -8.86
N HIS A 93 5.69 -6.42 -7.85
CA HIS A 93 6.09 -6.40 -6.45
C HIS A 93 6.60 -7.78 -6.05
N ALA A 94 7.88 -8.04 -6.31
CA ALA A 94 8.66 -9.10 -5.70
C ALA A 94 8.86 -8.76 -4.21
N GLY A 95 7.80 -8.86 -3.40
CA GLY A 95 7.85 -8.32 -2.04
C GLY A 95 6.64 -8.54 -1.14
N ARG A 96 5.77 -9.51 -1.43
CA ARG A 96 4.93 -10.24 -0.47
C ARG A 96 4.43 -9.42 0.75
N SER A 97 3.28 -8.77 0.61
CA SER A 97 2.34 -8.61 1.73
C SER A 97 1.74 -9.97 2.05
N GLY A 98 2.49 -10.78 2.78
CA GLY A 98 2.04 -12.07 3.26
C GLY A 98 2.80 -12.36 4.53
N ARG A 99 2.12 -12.28 5.67
CA ARG A 99 2.47 -13.13 6.81
C ARG A 99 2.54 -14.55 6.26
N ALA A 100 3.75 -15.01 5.98
CA ALA A 100 3.99 -16.41 5.74
C ALA A 100 3.53 -17.13 7.02
N PRO A 101 2.65 -18.14 6.94
CA PRO A 101 2.61 -19.11 8.03
C PRO A 101 4.05 -19.62 8.18
N VAL A 102 4.52 -19.67 9.42
CA VAL A 102 5.76 -20.33 9.82
C VAL A 102 5.66 -21.79 9.37
N GLY A 103 6.06 -22.03 8.12
CA GLY A 103 6.26 -23.35 7.54
C GLY A 103 7.63 -23.81 7.99
N ARG A 104 7.68 -24.34 9.20
CA ARG A 104 8.82 -25.08 9.74
C ARG A 104 9.18 -26.17 8.72
N PRO A 105 10.39 -26.22 8.13
CA PRO A 105 10.82 -27.42 7.44
C PRO A 105 11.21 -28.45 8.52
N SER A 106 10.23 -29.21 9.03
CA SER A 106 10.53 -30.47 9.71
C SER A 106 10.90 -31.50 8.64
N ALA A 107 12.12 -31.38 8.12
CA ALA A 107 12.81 -32.49 7.50
C ALA A 107 13.33 -33.39 8.64
N HIS A 108 12.53 -34.38 9.03
CA HIS A 108 13.01 -35.55 9.76
C HIS A 108 12.42 -36.79 9.10
N GLY A 109 12.86 -37.01 7.86
CA GLY A 109 12.87 -38.32 7.24
C GLY A 109 14.22 -38.98 7.50
N HIS A 110 14.19 -40.06 8.28
CA HIS A 110 15.13 -41.18 8.31
C HIS A 110 16.65 -40.94 8.40
N ALA A 111 17.20 -41.30 9.56
CA ALA A 111 18.40 -42.13 9.60
C ALA A 111 18.30 -43.14 10.78
N PRO A 112 17.97 -44.42 10.54
CA PRO A 112 18.21 -45.48 11.50
C PRO A 112 19.65 -45.96 11.37
N GLY A 113 20.42 -45.89 12.46
CA GLY A 113 21.66 -46.64 12.62
C GLY A 113 22.94 -45.81 12.56
N ALA A 114 23.51 -45.54 13.73
CA ALA A 114 24.93 -45.76 13.99
C ALA A 114 25.20 -45.54 15.50
N LEU A 115 25.26 -46.66 16.24
CA LEU A 115 25.96 -46.73 17.51
C LEU A 115 27.45 -46.46 17.27
N ALA A 116 28.01 -45.44 17.92
CA ALA A 116 29.43 -45.40 18.29
C ALA A 116 29.67 -44.33 19.38
N ALA A 117 30.00 -44.81 20.60
CA ALA A 117 30.68 -44.05 21.66
C ALA A 117 32.19 -43.84 21.30
N PRO A 118 33.09 -43.26 22.13
CA PRO A 118 32.94 -42.72 23.48
C PRO A 118 33.73 -41.40 23.83
N ARG A 119 33.37 -40.83 24.99
CA ARG A 119 34.11 -40.07 26.05
C ARG A 119 35.49 -39.41 25.78
N TRP A 120 35.67 -38.11 26.07
CA TRP A 120 36.75 -37.37 26.81
C TRP A 120 36.40 -35.85 26.74
N PHE A 121 36.51 -34.94 27.73
CA PHE A 121 37.40 -34.74 28.88
C PHE A 121 36.63 -34.09 30.05
#